data_AF-A0AAW5K8R4-F1
#
_entry.id   AF-A0AAW5K8R4-F1
#
_cell.length_a   1.000
_cell.length_b   1.000
_cell.length_c   1.000
_cell.angle_alpha   90.00
_cell.angle_beta   90.00
_cell.angle_gamma   90.00
#
_symmetry.space_group_name_H-M   'P 1'
#
loop_
_entity.id
_entity.type
_entity.pdbx_description
1 polymer ?
#
loop_
_entity_poly.entity_id
_entity_poly.type
_entity_poly.pdbx_seq_one_letter_code
_entity_poly.pdbx_strand_id
1 'polypeptide(L)'
;MTNAARFSFTGPRIYLGPTDTKKGLRFGMGFKGGLPAEVAAMCERCPSIFALIVPPSEVTACREKLTVKGSAQHQALETIEKFIRGGE
;
A
#
# COMPACT_ATOMS: atom_id res chain seq x y z
N MET A 1 -19.03 -5.69 10.88
CA MET A 1 -18.92 -6.32 9.56
C MET A 1 -17.65 -5.79 8.92
N THR A 2 -16.58 -6.57 8.90
CA THR A 2 -15.28 -6.20 8.34
C THR A 2 -15.41 -6.06 6.84
N ASN A 3 -15.09 -4.89 6.27
CA ASN A 3 -15.44 -4.55 4.89
C ASN A 3 -14.35 -5.06 3.92
N ALA A 4 -14.05 -6.36 4.02
CA ALA A 4 -12.97 -7.03 3.29
C ALA A 4 -13.12 -6.92 1.76
N ALA A 5 -14.32 -6.65 1.25
CA ALA A 5 -14.58 -6.48 -0.18
C ALA A 5 -13.85 -5.27 -0.79
N ARG A 6 -13.61 -4.21 -0.02
CA ARG A 6 -13.04 -2.94 -0.51
C ARG A 6 -11.57 -3.04 -0.91
N PHE A 7 -10.81 -3.97 -0.34
CA PHE A 7 -9.37 -4.13 -0.57
C PHE A 7 -9.05 -5.51 -1.15
N SER A 8 -9.77 -5.86 -2.20
CA SER A 8 -9.60 -7.11 -2.92
C SER A 8 -8.92 -6.89 -4.27
N PHE A 9 -8.18 -7.91 -4.73
CA PHE A 9 -7.55 -7.92 -6.05
C PHE A 9 -7.39 -9.35 -6.54
N THR A 10 -7.27 -9.50 -7.85
CA THR A 10 -6.88 -10.76 -8.49
C THR A 10 -5.40 -10.72 -8.87
N GLY A 11 -4.76 -11.89 -8.78
CA GLY A 11 -3.36 -12.07 -9.16
C GLY A 11 -2.34 -11.52 -8.15
N PRO A 12 -1.04 -11.68 -8.44
CA PRO A 12 0.03 -11.20 -7.58
C PRO A 12 0.06 -9.67 -7.52
N ARG A 13 0.35 -9.14 -6.34
CA ARG A 13 0.58 -7.71 -6.10
C ARG A 13 1.87 -7.50 -5.33
N ILE A 14 2.41 -6.29 -5.41
CA ILE A 14 3.58 -5.85 -4.67
C ILE A 14 3.32 -4.47 -4.08
N TYR A 15 3.70 -4.30 -2.81
CA TYR A 15 3.64 -3.01 -2.15
C TYR A 15 4.88 -2.17 -2.45
N LEU A 16 4.67 -0.91 -2.83
CA LEU A 16 5.72 0.04 -3.19
C LEU A 16 5.80 1.26 -2.27
N GLY A 17 5.07 1.27 -1.17
CA GLY A 17 5.13 2.33 -0.17
C GLY A 17 6.27 2.15 0.85
N PRO A 18 6.31 3.04 1.86
CA PRO A 18 7.35 3.03 2.89
C PRO A 18 7.21 1.81 3.80
N THR A 19 8.34 1.36 4.36
CA THR A 19 8.38 0.22 5.29
C THR A 19 7.91 0.64 6.69
N ASP A 20 6.90 -0.05 7.21
CA ASP A 20 6.49 -0.06 8.61
C ASP A 20 7.08 -1.29 9.32
N THR A 21 8.15 -1.07 10.08
CA THR A 21 8.81 -2.14 10.84
C THR A 21 7.99 -2.65 12.03
N LYS A 22 7.04 -1.85 12.55
CA LYS A 22 6.22 -2.21 13.72
C LYS A 22 5.04 -3.09 13.33
N LYS A 23 4.45 -2.84 12.16
CA LYS A 23 3.27 -3.56 11.65
C LYS A 23 3.59 -4.56 10.54
N GLY A 24 4.88 -4.78 10.24
CA GLY A 24 5.32 -5.82 9.32
C GLY A 24 5.09 -5.54 7.84
N LEU A 25 4.66 -4.33 7.45
CA LEU A 25 4.47 -3.94 6.06
C LEU A 25 5.78 -3.41 5.47
N ARG A 26 6.36 -4.12 4.49
CA ARG A 26 7.69 -3.80 3.94
C ARG A 26 7.63 -3.43 2.47
N PHE A 27 8.42 -2.45 2.06
CA PHE A 27 8.62 -2.17 0.63
C PHE A 27 9.02 -3.45 -0.12
N GLY A 28 8.38 -3.69 -1.27
CA GLY A 28 8.58 -4.88 -2.08
C GLY A 28 7.87 -6.14 -1.58
N MET A 29 7.09 -6.05 -0.49
CA MET A 29 6.30 -7.19 0.00
C MET A 29 5.28 -7.63 -1.05
N GLY A 30 5.32 -8.92 -1.40
CA GLY A 30 4.43 -9.53 -2.38
C GLY A 30 3.20 -10.18 -1.74
N PHE A 31 2.07 -10.10 -2.43
CA PHE A 31 0.80 -10.71 -2.04
C PHE A 31 0.29 -11.57 -3.19
N LYS A 32 0.04 -12.87 -2.95
CA LYS A 32 -0.36 -13.82 -4.00
C LYS A 32 -1.85 -14.19 -4.00
N GLY A 33 -2.55 -13.97 -2.89
CA GLY A 33 -3.94 -14.43 -2.68
C GLY A 33 -4.80 -13.46 -1.90
N GLY A 34 -4.52 -12.15 -1.99
CA GLY A 34 -5.15 -11.11 -1.20
C GLY A 34 -4.28 -10.59 -0.05
N LEU A 35 -4.86 -9.72 0.77
CA LEU A 35 -4.17 -9.08 1.88
C LEU A 35 -4.25 -9.94 3.16
N PRO A 36 -3.15 -10.11 3.90
CA PRO A 36 -3.19 -10.58 5.28
C PRO A 36 -4.10 -9.69 6.13
N ALA A 37 -4.74 -10.27 7.17
CA ALA A 37 -5.69 -9.55 8.01
C ALA A 37 -5.14 -8.23 8.60
N GLU A 38 -3.88 -8.23 9.04
CA GLU A 38 -3.21 -7.04 9.57
C GLU A 38 -3.03 -5.96 8.52
N VAL A 39 -2.62 -6.33 7.30
CA VAL A 39 -2.46 -5.39 6.18
C VAL A 39 -3.81 -4.87 5.70
N ALA A 40 -4.85 -5.72 5.71
CA ALA A 40 -6.22 -5.30 5.41
C ALA A 40 -6.72 -4.28 6.45
N ALA A 41 -6.49 -4.51 7.73
CA ALA A 41 -6.82 -3.55 8.80
C ALA A 41 -6.03 -2.23 8.65
N MET A 42 -4.76 -2.30 8.25
CA MET A 42 -3.98 -1.09 7.91
C MET A 42 -4.60 -0.35 6.72
N CYS A 43 -5.06 -1.05 5.68
CA CYS A 43 -5.75 -0.43 4.55
C CYS A 43 -7.10 0.20 4.96
N GLU A 44 -7.83 -0.39 5.90
CA GLU A 44 -9.04 0.22 6.44
C GLU A 44 -8.75 1.55 7.15
N ARG A 45 -7.64 1.61 7.92
CA ARG A 45 -7.22 2.83 8.63
C ARG A 45 -6.56 3.87 7.72
N CYS A 46 -5.79 3.41 6.73
CA CYS A 46 -5.10 4.23 5.75
C CYS A 46 -5.28 3.65 4.34
N PRO A 47 -6.36 4.02 3.63
CA PRO A 47 -6.66 3.50 2.29
C PRO A 47 -5.56 3.78 1.26
N SER A 48 -4.73 4.79 1.48
CA SER A 48 -3.57 5.11 0.63
C SER A 48 -2.56 3.97 0.56
N ILE A 49 -2.47 3.10 1.58
CA ILE A 49 -1.62 1.90 1.54
C ILE A 49 -2.00 1.03 0.35
N PHE A 50 -3.30 0.79 0.15
CA PHE A 50 -3.78 -0.02 -0.96
C PHE A 50 -3.48 0.60 -2.33
N ALA A 51 -3.44 1.93 -2.43
CA ALA A 51 -3.08 2.63 -3.67
C ALA A 51 -1.63 2.35 -4.13
N LEU A 52 -0.76 1.89 -3.23
CA LEU A 52 0.61 1.48 -3.54
C LEU A 52 0.79 -0.05 -3.58
N ILE A 53 -0.31 -0.82 -3.58
CA ILE A 53 -0.32 -2.27 -3.80
C ILE A 53 -0.69 -2.53 -5.27
N VAL A 54 0.32 -2.64 -6.11
CA VAL A 54 0.18 -2.64 -7.58
C VAL A 54 0.51 -4.01 -8.18
N PRO A 55 0.02 -4.35 -9.39
CA PRO A 55 0.45 -5.57 -10.05
C PRO A 55 1.91 -5.45 -10.53
N PRO A 56 2.65 -6.56 -10.68
CA PRO A 56 4.04 -6.53 -11.13
C PRO A 56 4.29 -5.75 -12.43
N SER A 57 3.32 -5.78 -13.36
CA SER A 57 3.38 -5.05 -14.64
C SER A 57 3.38 -3.53 -14.49
N GLU A 58 2.90 -2.98 -13.37
CA GLU A 58 2.81 -1.54 -13.13
C GLU A 58 3.91 -1.00 -12.22
N VAL A 59 4.84 -1.85 -11.76
CA VAL A 59 5.88 -1.45 -10.80
C VAL A 59 6.70 -0.27 -11.30
N THR A 60 7.17 -0.33 -12.55
CA THR A 60 7.99 0.73 -13.15
C THR A 60 7.20 2.03 -13.24
N ALA A 61 5.99 2.00 -13.80
CA ALA A 61 5.14 3.18 -13.94
C ALA A 61 4.74 3.78 -12.57
N CYS A 62 4.48 2.94 -11.57
CA CYS A 62 4.19 3.41 -10.22
C CYS A 62 5.40 4.08 -9.58
N ARG A 63 6.61 3.53 -9.75
CA ARG A 63 7.86 4.13 -9.25
C ARG A 63 8.13 5.48 -9.89
N GLU A 64 7.93 5.61 -11.20
CA GLU A 64 8.04 6.91 -11.88
C GLU A 64 7.07 7.92 -11.26
N LYS A 65 5.80 7.56 -11.10
CA LYS A 65 4.80 8.45 -10.49
C LYS A 65 5.11 8.80 -9.04
N LEU A 66 5.70 7.90 -8.25
CA LEU A 66 6.15 8.20 -6.88
C LEU A 66 7.18 9.34 -6.84
N THR A 67 8.00 9.51 -7.88
CA THR A 67 8.97 10.62 -7.97
C THR A 67 8.37 11.93 -8.47
N VAL A 68 7.17 11.90 -9.05
CA VAL A 68 6.48 13.10 -9.55
C VAL A 68 5.70 13.73 -8.41
N LYS A 69 6.19 14.86 -7.90
CA LYS A 69 5.53 15.63 -6.83
C LYS A 69 4.10 15.99 -7.23
N GLY A 70 3.15 15.67 -6.35
CA GLY A 70 1.72 15.95 -6.56
C GLY A 70 0.98 14.90 -7.39
N SER A 71 1.65 13.86 -7.90
CA SER A 71 0.96 12.70 -8.45
C SER A 71 0.12 11.99 -7.37
N ALA A 72 -0.86 11.19 -7.80
CA ALA A 72 -1.66 10.39 -6.86
C ALA A 72 -0.79 9.44 -6.02
N GLN A 73 0.21 8.81 -6.62
CA GLN A 73 1.14 7.90 -5.94
C GLN A 73 2.03 8.65 -4.94
N HIS A 74 2.51 9.83 -5.30
CA HIS A 74 3.29 10.69 -4.40
C HIS A 74 2.45 11.14 -3.19
N GLN A 75 1.20 11.58 -3.42
CA GLN A 75 0.30 11.95 -2.33
C GLN A 75 -0.06 10.77 -1.42
N ALA A 76 -0.23 9.57 -2.01
CA ALA A 76 -0.43 8.35 -1.25
C ALA A 76 0.80 8.04 -0.38
N LEU A 77 2.02 8.13 -0.95
CA LEU A 77 3.28 7.97 -0.22
C LEU A 77 3.35 8.93 0.98
N GLU A 78 3.14 10.23 0.78
CA GLU A 78 3.18 11.23 1.85
C GLU A 78 2.15 10.93 2.96
N THR A 79 0.96 10.45 2.57
CA THR A 79 -0.11 10.08 3.52
C THR A 79 0.30 8.86 4.35
N ILE A 80 0.88 7.84 3.72
CA ILE A 80 1.33 6.63 4.42
C ILE A 80 2.50 6.95 5.35
N GLU A 81 3.45 7.80 4.93
CA GLU A 81 4.54 8.23 5.80
C GLU A 81 4.05 8.92 7.07
N LYS A 82 3.05 9.81 6.93
CA LYS A 82 2.42 10.45 8.09
C LYS A 82 1.71 9.43 8.98
N PHE A 83 1.00 8.48 8.39
CA PHE A 83 0.31 7.40 9.13
C PHE A 83 1.30 6.55 9.95
N ILE A 84 2.41 6.11 9.35
CA ILE A 84 3.42 5.28 10.03
C ILE A 84 4.14 6.08 11.12
N ARG A 85 4.48 7.35 10.86
CA ARG A 85 5.14 8.23 11.84
C ARG A 85 4.20 8.64 12.98
N GLY A 86 2.92 8.80 12.69
CA GLY A 86 1.88 9.25 13.62
C GLY A 86 1.47 8.20 14.66
N GLY A 87 1.77 6.92 14.41
CA GLY A 87 1.75 5.87 15.44
C GLY A 87 0.41 5.69 16.16
N GLU A 88 -0.72 5.76 15.46
CA GLU A 88 -2.01 5.32 16.00
C GLU A 88 -2.11 3.78 16.11
#